data_AF-A0A3R6VJ72-F1
#
_entry.id   AF-A0A3R6VJ72-F1
#
_cell.length_a   1.000
_cell.length_b   1.000
_cell.length_c   1.000
_cell.angle_alpha   90.00
_cell.angle_beta   90.00
_cell.angle_gamma   90.00
#
_symmetry.space_group_name_H-M   'P 1'
#
loop_
_entity.id
_entity.type
_entity.pdbx_description
1 polymer ?
#
loop_
_entity_poly.entity_id
_entity_poly.type
_entity_poly.pdbx_seq_one_letter_code
_entity_poly.pdbx_strand_id
1 'polypeptide(L)'
;MQLTVGYEDTFIQVEVDAQDQVENIKALIEAQIEEGNPSLAQSLKAHDVAVASCRSTLYDLMHVQGVRMALMKQHMDIAARKYKQDQEALELERNPFSEEAQVKIEEAIRLGNVQHNMEIAMEEMPEAFGRVHMLYISTVVNNMPVKAFVDSGAQSTIMSSVCRLLN
;
A
#
# COMPACT_ATOMS: atom_id res chain seq x y z
N MET A 1 -18.61 30.26 1.28
CA MET A 1 -18.36 30.33 -0.17
C MET A 1 -19.29 29.33 -0.84
N GLN A 2 -19.94 29.66 -1.95
CA GLN A 2 -20.77 28.66 -2.66
C GLN A 2 -19.92 27.94 -3.71
N LEU A 3 -19.92 26.62 -3.67
CA LEU A 3 -19.33 25.76 -4.69
C LEU A 3 -20.46 25.15 -5.51
N THR A 4 -20.35 25.29 -6.84
CA THR A 4 -21.19 24.53 -7.77
C THR A 4 -20.40 23.33 -8.22
N VAL A 5 -20.89 22.13 -7.91
CA VAL A 5 -20.27 20.86 -8.30
C VAL A 5 -21.15 20.21 -9.35
N GLY A 6 -20.56 19.98 -10.54
CA GLY A 6 -21.24 19.33 -11.66
C GLY A 6 -20.72 17.92 -11.88
N TYR A 7 -21.62 16.97 -12.09
CA TYR A 7 -21.29 15.61 -12.55
C TYR A 7 -22.33 15.18 -13.59
N GLU A 8 -21.86 14.81 -14.80
CA GLU A 8 -22.70 14.58 -15.98
C GLU A 8 -23.61 15.79 -16.30
N ASP A 9 -24.94 15.61 -16.29
CA ASP A 9 -25.93 16.66 -16.59
C ASP A 9 -26.48 17.37 -15.34
N THR A 10 -25.91 17.06 -14.17
CA THR A 10 -26.44 17.48 -12.87
C THR A 10 -25.53 18.51 -12.20
N PHE A 11 -26.12 19.58 -11.68
CA PHE A 11 -25.41 20.68 -11.03
C PHE A 11 -25.95 20.95 -9.63
N ILE A 12 -25.11 20.75 -8.62
CA ILE A 12 -25.45 20.94 -7.21
C ILE A 12 -24.74 22.19 -6.69
N GLN A 13 -25.49 23.09 -6.06
CA GLN A 13 -24.91 24.21 -5.32
C GLN A 13 -24.85 23.88 -3.83
N VAL A 14 -23.62 23.88 -3.28
CA VAL A 14 -23.38 23.62 -1.86
C VAL A 14 -22.64 24.80 -1.25
N GLU A 15 -23.12 25.26 -0.10
CA GLU A 15 -22.45 26.28 0.68
C GLU A 15 -21.34 25.63 1.52
N VAL A 16 -20.12 26.15 1.38
CA VAL A 16 -18.90 25.61 2.01
C VAL A 16 -18.12 26.68 2.76
N ASP A 17 -17.47 26.32 3.86
CA ASP A 17 -16.57 27.18 4.63
C ASP A 17 -15.11 26.77 4.42
N ALA A 18 -14.24 27.71 4.05
CA ALA A 18 -12.82 27.43 3.83
C ALA A 18 -12.09 26.87 5.07
N GLN A 19 -12.63 27.09 6.27
CA GLN A 19 -12.03 26.65 7.53
C GLN A 19 -12.53 25.28 8.02
N ASP A 20 -13.69 24.81 7.54
CA ASP A 20 -14.29 23.55 8.02
C ASP A 20 -14.46 22.52 6.90
N GLN A 21 -13.38 21.79 6.63
CA GLN A 21 -13.34 20.79 5.55
C GLN A 21 -14.28 19.60 5.80
N VAL A 22 -14.57 19.27 7.07
CA VAL A 22 -15.38 18.09 7.41
C VAL A 22 -16.85 18.38 7.13
N GLU A 23 -17.36 19.52 7.56
CA GLU A 23 -18.75 19.90 7.31
C GLU A 23 -19.02 20.14 5.81
N ASN A 24 -18.04 20.66 5.07
CA ASN A 24 -18.13 20.80 3.61
C ASN A 24 -18.29 19.46 2.89
N ILE A 25 -17.48 18.46 3.26
CA ILE A 25 -17.54 17.13 2.64
C ILE A 25 -18.86 16.46 2.97
N LYS A 26 -19.34 16.61 4.21
CA LYS A 26 -20.66 16.12 4.63
C LYS A 26 -21.79 16.74 3.80
N ALA A 27 -21.80 18.07 3.64
CA ALA A 27 -22.82 18.77 2.85
C ALA A 27 -22.82 18.34 1.37
N LEU A 28 -21.65 18.10 0.78
CA LEU A 28 -21.52 17.59 -0.58
C LEU A 28 -22.10 16.18 -0.74
N ILE A 29 -21.78 15.27 0.20
CA ILE A 29 -22.28 13.90 0.20
C ILE A 29 -23.80 13.87 0.39
N GLU A 30 -24.33 14.67 1.31
CA GLU A 30 -25.78 14.76 1.56
C GLU A 30 -26.53 15.25 0.32
N ALA A 31 -26.07 16.32 -0.32
CA ALA A 31 -26.71 16.87 -1.52
C ALA A 31 -26.70 15.86 -2.68
N GLN A 32 -25.60 15.12 -2.85
CA GLN A 32 -25.49 14.12 -3.92
C GLN A 32 -26.36 12.88 -3.68
N ILE A 33 -26.55 12.47 -2.42
CA ILE A 33 -27.46 11.38 -2.06
C ILE A 33 -28.92 11.81 -2.24
N GLU A 34 -29.27 13.04 -1.89
CA GLU A 34 -30.63 13.56 -2.06
C GLU A 34 -31.08 13.59 -3.52
N GLU A 35 -30.18 13.94 -4.43
CA GLU A 35 -30.49 14.00 -5.86
C GLU A 35 -30.38 12.64 -6.56
N GLY A 36 -29.39 11.81 -6.19
CA GLY A 36 -29.15 10.51 -6.83
C GLY A 36 -29.96 9.35 -6.26
N ASN A 37 -30.37 9.40 -4.98
CA ASN A 37 -31.12 8.33 -4.33
C ASN A 37 -31.97 8.84 -3.14
N PRO A 38 -33.16 9.40 -3.40
CA PRO A 38 -33.99 10.03 -2.37
C PRO A 38 -34.53 9.04 -1.32
N SER A 39 -34.67 7.75 -1.67
CA SER A 39 -35.10 6.73 -0.69
C SER A 39 -34.00 6.44 0.33
N LEU A 40 -32.73 6.38 -0.12
CA LEU A 40 -31.58 6.28 0.75
C LEU A 40 -31.43 7.52 1.64
N ALA A 41 -31.66 8.72 1.09
CA ALA A 41 -31.68 9.97 1.86
C ALA A 41 -32.74 9.94 2.97
N GLN A 42 -33.93 9.42 2.67
CA GLN A 42 -35.04 9.35 3.62
C GLN A 42 -34.81 8.29 4.71
N SER A 43 -34.20 7.15 4.37
CA SER A 43 -33.75 6.15 5.34
C SER A 43 -32.63 6.66 6.24
N LEU A 44 -31.69 7.45 5.71
CA LEU A 44 -30.64 8.11 6.49
C LEU A 44 -31.23 9.13 7.46
N LYS A 45 -32.15 10.00 7.02
CA LYS A 45 -32.85 10.97 7.89
C LYS A 45 -33.67 10.31 9.00
N ALA A 46 -34.31 9.17 8.70
CA ALA A 46 -35.04 8.39 9.70
C ALA A 46 -34.11 7.75 10.74
N HIS A 47 -32.91 7.33 10.33
CA HIS A 47 -31.89 6.81 11.23
C HIS A 47 -31.09 7.90 11.96
N ASP A 48 -31.06 9.14 11.46
CA ASP A 48 -30.32 10.27 12.03
C ASP A 48 -30.84 10.65 13.43
N VAL A 49 -32.12 10.39 13.75
CA VAL A 49 -32.67 10.58 15.10
C VAL A 49 -32.09 9.58 16.11
N ALA A 50 -31.78 8.35 15.67
CA ALA A 50 -31.09 7.36 16.49
C ALA A 50 -29.58 7.64 16.55
N VAL A 51 -29.00 8.14 15.45
CA VAL A 51 -27.60 8.55 15.38
C VAL A 51 -27.35 9.81 16.21
N ALA A 52 -28.28 10.76 16.34
CA ALA A 52 -28.14 11.97 17.16
C ALA A 52 -27.96 11.66 18.66
N SER A 53 -28.65 10.63 19.16
CA SER A 53 -28.44 10.10 20.51
C SER A 53 -27.05 9.46 20.64
N CYS A 54 -26.62 8.72 19.62
CA CYS A 54 -25.25 8.22 19.51
C CYS A 54 -24.21 9.32 19.20
N ARG A 55 -24.60 10.51 18.74
CA ARG A 55 -23.69 11.57 18.27
C ARG A 55 -23.08 12.29 19.45
N SER A 56 -23.83 12.53 20.53
CA SER A 56 -23.27 13.02 21.79
C SER A 56 -22.31 11.99 22.40
N THR A 57 -22.68 10.70 22.37
CA THR A 57 -21.81 9.62 22.85
C THR A 57 -20.59 9.44 21.96
N LEU A 58 -20.71 9.57 20.64
CA LEU A 58 -19.61 9.49 19.69
C LEU A 58 -18.69 10.71 19.78
N TYR A 59 -19.21 11.92 20.02
CA TYR A 59 -18.36 13.09 20.30
C TYR A 59 -17.62 12.97 21.64
N ASP A 60 -18.25 12.35 22.66
CA ASP A 60 -17.60 12.05 23.94
C ASP A 60 -16.59 10.89 23.84
N LEU A 61 -16.85 9.89 23.00
CA LEU A 61 -15.90 8.78 22.71
C LEU A 61 -14.81 9.18 21.71
N MET A 62 -15.05 10.17 20.86
CA MET A 62 -14.07 10.80 19.97
C MET A 62 -13.30 11.90 20.72
N HIS A 63 -12.55 11.52 21.75
CA HIS A 63 -11.46 12.35 22.23
C HIS A 63 -10.38 12.43 21.14
N VAL A 64 -10.56 13.33 20.15
CA VAL A 64 -9.59 13.72 19.13
C VAL A 64 -8.25 14.08 19.78
N GLN A 65 -8.26 14.56 21.04
CA GLN A 65 -7.06 14.78 21.83
C GLN A 65 -6.23 13.51 22.11
N GLY A 66 -6.87 12.37 22.38
CA GLY A 66 -6.18 11.12 22.71
C GLY A 66 -5.52 10.49 21.48
N VAL A 67 -6.24 10.42 20.36
CA VAL A 67 -5.70 9.92 19.08
C VAL A 67 -4.61 10.86 18.55
N ARG A 68 -4.82 12.18 18.63
CA ARG A 68 -3.80 13.17 18.25
C ARG A 68 -2.57 13.08 19.16
N MET A 69 -2.74 12.92 20.47
CA MET A 69 -1.62 12.69 21.39
C MET A 69 -0.88 11.39 21.10
N ALA A 70 -1.58 10.30 20.81
CA ALA A 70 -0.96 9.03 20.46
C ALA A 70 -0.13 9.13 19.17
N LEU A 71 -0.68 9.78 18.13
CA LEU A 71 0.03 10.01 16.88
C LEU A 71 1.24 10.96 17.07
N MET A 72 1.07 12.03 17.84
CA MET A 72 2.14 12.99 18.14
C MET A 72 3.25 12.35 18.99
N LYS A 73 2.90 11.49 19.94
CA LYS A 73 3.83 10.66 20.70
C LYS A 73 4.58 9.68 19.79
N GLN A 74 3.88 9.00 18.89
CA GLN A 74 4.50 8.09 17.93
C GLN A 74 5.49 8.82 17.01
N HIS A 75 5.13 10.01 16.49
CA HIS A 75 6.03 10.85 15.70
C HIS A 75 7.25 11.32 16.51
N MET A 76 7.05 11.74 17.76
CA MET A 76 8.14 12.08 18.68
C MET A 76 9.05 10.88 18.95
N ASP A 77 8.51 9.70 19.16
CA ASP A 77 9.28 8.47 19.41
C ASP A 77 10.08 8.03 18.17
N ILE A 78 9.54 8.23 16.97
CA ILE A 78 10.25 7.99 15.71
C ILE A 78 11.35 9.03 15.51
N ALA A 79 11.05 10.32 15.73
CA ALA A 79 12.01 11.41 15.61
C ALA A 79 13.15 11.29 16.63
N ALA A 80 12.83 10.92 17.88
CA ALA A 80 13.82 10.69 18.93
C ALA A 80 14.73 9.50 18.62
N ARG A 81 14.17 8.41 18.07
CA ARG A 81 14.96 7.26 17.60
C ARG A 81 15.89 7.66 16.46
N LYS A 82 15.38 8.37 15.47
CA LYS A 82 16.18 8.85 14.33
C LYS A 82 17.30 9.79 14.79
N TYR A 83 16.99 10.73 15.68
CA TYR A 83 17.99 11.65 16.23
C TYR A 83 19.09 10.90 16.99
N LYS A 84 18.76 9.87 17.78
CA LYS A 84 19.77 9.02 18.44
C LYS A 84 20.63 8.27 17.43
N GLN A 85 20.01 7.67 16.41
CA GLN A 85 20.73 6.98 15.35
C GLN A 85 21.68 7.90 14.59
N ASP A 86 21.24 9.12 14.27
CA ASP A 86 22.07 10.13 13.59
C ASP A 86 23.24 10.58 14.49
N GLN A 87 23.03 10.71 15.80
CA GLN A 87 24.11 10.99 16.75
C GLN A 87 25.13 9.86 16.83
N GLU A 88 24.67 8.61 16.95
CA GLU A 88 25.58 7.45 16.95
C GLU A 88 26.35 7.34 15.63
N ALA A 89 25.71 7.61 14.49
CA ALA A 89 26.36 7.64 13.18
C ALA A 89 27.42 8.74 13.08
N LEU A 90 27.12 9.95 13.57
CA LEU A 90 28.08 11.06 13.64
C LEU A 90 29.26 10.74 14.57
N GLU A 91 29.03 10.04 15.68
CA GLU A 91 30.10 9.60 16.58
C GLU A 91 31.00 8.55 15.93
N LEU A 92 30.40 7.60 15.20
CA LEU A 92 31.11 6.62 14.38
C LEU A 92 31.97 7.27 13.29
N GLU A 93 31.42 8.27 12.59
CA GLU A 93 32.14 9.03 11.55
C GLU A 93 33.28 9.87 12.13
N ARG A 94 33.12 10.41 13.34
CA ARG A 94 34.14 11.23 14.01
C ARG A 94 35.32 10.39 14.51
N ASN A 95 35.09 9.13 14.87
CA ASN A 95 36.16 8.25 15.35
C ASN A 95 36.09 6.84 14.72
N PRO A 96 36.38 6.74 13.40
CA PRO A 96 36.16 5.53 12.62
C PRO A 96 37.13 4.38 12.98
N PHE A 97 38.20 4.67 13.72
CA PHE A 97 39.21 3.68 14.14
C PHE A 97 39.07 3.28 15.62
N SER A 98 38.00 3.68 16.30
CA SER A 98 37.71 3.18 17.64
C SER A 98 37.29 1.70 17.60
N GLU A 99 37.57 0.96 18.67
CA GLU A 99 37.25 -0.47 18.77
C GLU A 99 35.73 -0.71 18.58
N GLU A 100 34.90 0.10 19.23
CA GLU A 100 33.43 0.03 19.09
C GLU A 100 32.95 0.34 17.66
N ALA A 101 33.58 1.31 16.98
CA ALA A 101 33.26 1.61 15.59
C ALA A 101 33.62 0.45 14.66
N GLN A 102 34.80 -0.15 14.86
CA GLN A 102 35.26 -1.27 14.06
C GLN A 102 34.33 -2.49 14.23
N VAL A 103 33.85 -2.76 15.45
CA VAL A 103 32.89 -3.84 15.72
C VAL A 103 31.56 -3.58 14.99
N LYS A 104 31.03 -2.36 15.05
CA LYS A 104 29.78 -2.00 14.34
C LYS A 104 29.95 -2.11 12.81
N ILE A 105 31.10 -1.69 12.28
CA ILE A 105 31.44 -1.80 10.86
C ILE A 105 31.56 -3.27 10.44
N GLU A 106 32.26 -4.09 11.24
CA GLU A 106 32.40 -5.52 10.99
C GLU A 106 31.04 -6.23 10.96
N GLU A 107 30.18 -5.93 11.93
CA GLU A 107 28.83 -6.51 11.98
C GLU A 107 28.00 -6.08 10.76
N ALA A 108 28.08 -4.81 10.36
CA ALA A 108 27.40 -4.30 9.16
C ALA A 108 27.89 -5.02 7.88
N ILE A 109 29.20 -5.21 7.73
CA ILE A 109 29.78 -5.97 6.60
C ILE A 109 29.31 -7.42 6.64
N ARG A 110 29.32 -8.06 7.80
CA ARG A 110 28.87 -9.45 7.97
C ARG A 110 27.42 -9.61 7.54
N LEU A 111 26.53 -8.74 8.00
CA LEU A 111 25.12 -8.74 7.62
C LEU A 111 24.95 -8.46 6.12
N GLY A 112 25.69 -7.51 5.57
CA GLY A 112 25.72 -7.22 4.14
C GLY A 112 26.12 -8.44 3.30
N ASN A 113 27.15 -9.17 3.72
CA ASN A 113 27.59 -10.39 3.05
C ASN A 113 26.54 -11.51 3.12
N VAL A 114 25.87 -11.67 4.26
CA VAL A 114 24.78 -12.65 4.42
C VAL A 114 23.62 -12.30 3.49
N GLN A 115 23.22 -11.03 3.45
CA GLN A 115 22.15 -10.54 2.58
C GLN A 115 22.50 -10.72 1.10
N HIS A 116 23.71 -10.35 0.70
CA HIS A 116 24.17 -10.51 -0.68
C HIS A 116 24.21 -11.98 -1.11
N ASN A 117 24.70 -12.87 -0.25
CA ASN A 117 24.69 -14.30 -0.53
C ASN A 117 23.26 -14.86 -0.60
N MET A 118 22.35 -14.35 0.22
CA MET A 118 20.93 -14.70 0.15
C MET A 118 20.32 -14.26 -1.19
N GLU A 119 20.59 -13.03 -1.65
CA GLU A 119 20.12 -12.53 -2.94
C GLU A 119 20.63 -13.40 -4.10
N ILE A 120 21.93 -13.70 -4.13
CA ILE A 120 22.51 -14.61 -5.13
C ILE A 120 21.81 -15.96 -5.09
N ALA A 121 21.62 -16.53 -3.90
CA ALA A 121 20.97 -17.82 -3.76
C ALA A 121 19.51 -17.79 -4.22
N MET A 122 18.79 -16.68 -4.03
CA MET A 122 17.41 -16.53 -4.51
C MET A 122 17.33 -16.41 -6.03
N GLU A 123 18.31 -15.78 -6.67
CA GLU A 123 18.36 -15.63 -8.13
C GLU A 123 18.84 -16.92 -8.81
N GLU A 124 19.94 -17.50 -8.34
CA GLU A 124 20.63 -18.61 -9.00
C GLU A 124 20.15 -19.99 -8.52
N MET A 125 19.59 -20.07 -7.31
CA MET A 125 19.11 -21.32 -6.72
C MET A 125 17.78 -21.15 -5.98
N PRO A 126 16.72 -20.66 -6.66
CA PRO A 126 15.41 -20.46 -6.06
C PRO A 126 14.82 -21.75 -5.47
N GLU A 127 15.22 -22.93 -5.98
CA GLU A 127 14.78 -24.23 -5.48
C GLU A 127 15.27 -24.55 -4.06
N ALA A 128 16.35 -23.90 -3.59
CA ALA A 128 16.82 -24.06 -2.22
C ALA A 128 15.86 -23.44 -1.19
N PHE A 129 15.03 -22.48 -1.61
CA PHE A 129 14.09 -21.76 -0.75
C PHE A 129 12.64 -22.24 -0.90
N GLY A 130 12.33 -23.05 -1.92
CA GLY A 130 10.98 -23.53 -2.14
C GLY A 130 10.81 -24.35 -3.42
N ARG A 131 9.57 -24.74 -3.69
CA ARG A 131 9.26 -25.44 -4.95
C ARG A 131 9.10 -24.42 -6.07
N VAL A 132 9.86 -24.59 -7.14
CA VAL A 132 9.75 -23.78 -8.36
C VAL A 132 8.88 -24.52 -9.38
N HIS A 133 7.89 -23.82 -9.92
CA HIS A 133 7.00 -24.35 -10.95
C HIS A 133 7.33 -23.71 -12.30
N MET A 134 7.53 -24.55 -13.32
CA MET A 134 7.71 -24.09 -14.69
C MET A 134 6.37 -23.65 -15.29
N LEU A 135 6.39 -22.59 -16.09
CA LEU A 135 5.21 -22.03 -16.73
C LEU A 135 4.87 -22.78 -18.02
N TYR A 136 3.60 -23.17 -18.15
CA TYR A 136 3.08 -23.83 -19.35
C TYR A 136 1.74 -23.22 -19.75
N ILE A 137 1.50 -23.16 -21.05
CA ILE A 137 0.20 -22.77 -21.63
C ILE A 137 -0.34 -23.87 -22.53
N SER A 138 -1.66 -24.04 -22.54
CA SER A 138 -2.33 -24.90 -23.51
C SER A 138 -2.46 -24.17 -24.83
N THR A 139 -1.98 -24.78 -25.91
CA THR A 139 -2.06 -24.26 -27.28
C THR A 139 -2.46 -25.37 -28.25
N VAL A 140 -2.61 -25.05 -29.53
CA VAL A 140 -2.99 -25.99 -30.59
C VAL A 140 -2.03 -25.86 -31.77
N VAL A 141 -1.51 -26.99 -32.24
CA VAL A 141 -0.70 -27.08 -33.47
C VAL A 141 -1.40 -28.09 -34.38
N ASN A 142 -1.78 -27.68 -35.60
CA ASN A 142 -2.52 -28.53 -36.54
C ASN A 142 -3.74 -29.22 -35.88
N ASN A 143 -4.59 -28.45 -35.21
CA ASN A 143 -5.78 -28.94 -34.50
C ASN A 143 -5.52 -29.91 -33.33
N MET A 144 -4.26 -30.20 -33.01
CA MET A 144 -3.86 -31.04 -31.88
C MET A 144 -3.50 -30.20 -30.65
N PRO A 145 -4.07 -30.47 -29.46
CA PRO A 145 -3.75 -29.73 -28.24
C PRO A 145 -2.34 -30.08 -27.73
N VAL A 146 -1.54 -29.05 -27.44
CA VAL A 146 -0.16 -29.15 -26.97
C VAL A 146 0.04 -28.26 -25.74
N LYS A 147 0.88 -28.68 -24.79
CA LYS A 147 1.36 -27.81 -23.71
C LYS A 147 2.68 -27.17 -24.12
N ALA A 148 2.68 -25.85 -24.31
CA ALA A 148 3.90 -25.10 -24.61
C ALA A 148 4.56 -24.65 -23.31
N PHE A 149 5.87 -24.91 -23.20
CA PHE A 149 6.72 -24.38 -22.15
C PHE A 149 7.00 -22.90 -22.42
N VAL A 150 6.91 -22.06 -21.39
CA VAL A 150 7.14 -20.61 -21.48
C VAL A 150 8.49 -20.29 -20.86
N ASP A 151 9.40 -19.77 -21.68
CA ASP A 151 10.75 -19.37 -21.28
C ASP A 151 11.08 -18.01 -21.87
N SER A 152 11.18 -16.98 -21.02
CA SER A 152 11.56 -15.63 -21.43
C SER A 152 13.05 -15.47 -21.71
N GLY A 153 13.89 -16.41 -21.25
CA GLY A 153 15.33 -16.42 -21.47
C GLY A 153 15.76 -17.10 -22.78
N ALA A 154 14.86 -17.83 -23.45
CA ALA A 154 15.16 -18.50 -24.70
C ALA A 154 15.33 -17.50 -25.86
N GLN A 155 16.46 -17.57 -26.57
CA GLN A 155 16.73 -16.72 -27.73
C GLN A 155 15.81 -16.98 -28.93
N SER A 156 15.21 -18.17 -29.00
CA SER A 156 14.29 -18.54 -30.08
C SER A 156 13.26 -19.56 -29.59
N THR A 157 12.08 -19.56 -30.22
CA THR A 157 11.05 -20.57 -29.97
C THR A 157 11.41 -21.87 -30.69
N ILE A 158 11.44 -22.98 -29.96
CA ILE A 158 11.80 -24.30 -30.49
C ILE A 158 10.57 -25.22 -30.49
N MET A 159 10.45 -26.01 -31.55
CA MET A 159 9.45 -27.07 -31.67
C MET A 159 10.16 -28.41 -31.92
N SER A 160 9.76 -29.45 -31.19
CA SER A 160 10.30 -30.79 -31.44
C SER A 160 9.87 -31.32 -32.81
N SER A 161 10.70 -32.16 -33.42
CA SER A 161 10.38 -32.82 -34.69
C SER A 161 9.07 -33.61 -34.62
N VAL A 162 8.78 -34.23 -33.47
CA VAL A 162 7.53 -34.95 -33.21
C VAL A 162 6.33 -34.00 -33.26
N CYS A 163 6.41 -32.84 -32.58
CA CYS A 163 5.33 -31.85 -32.56
C CYS A 163 5.07 -31.26 -33.95
N ARG A 164 6.12 -31.08 -34.76
CA ARG A 164 6.00 -30.61 -36.16
C ARG A 164 5.22 -31.57 -37.05
N LEU A 165 5.27 -32.87 -36.77
CA LEU A 165 4.65 -33.92 -37.59
C LEU A 165 3.23 -34.27 -37.13
N LEU A 166 2.67 -33.53 -36.18
CA LEU A 166 1.26 -33.66 -35.80
C LEU A 166 0.39 -33.22 -36.99
N ASN A 167 -0.55 -34.08 -37.39
CA ASN A 167 -1.51 -33.85 -38.48
C ASN A 167 -2.93 -33.74 -37.94
#